data_AF-A0A349HF12-F1
#
_entry.id   AF-A0A349HF12-F1
#
_cell.length_a   1.000
_cell.length_b   1.000
_cell.length_c   1.000
_cell.angle_alpha   90.00
_cell.angle_beta   90.00
_cell.angle_gamma   90.00
#
_symmetry.space_group_name_H-M   'P 1'
#
loop_
_entity.id
_entity.type
_entity.pdbx_description
1 polymer ?
#
loop_
_entity_poly.entity_id
_entity_poly.type
_entity_poly.pdbx_seq_one_letter_code
_entity_poly.pdbx_strand_id
1 'polypeptide(L)'
;MNNHQHREVSEERGKIAEVMAGENAILHELDFQDVAISTNAVRTLRKAAVAVMQRFMPGSRPETLTNSQAVAFFIDRVFWDQDTKGLILCADVAERSFCIPIPRDHWHMKADLGTIQ
;
A
#
# COMPACT_ATOMS: atom_id res chain seq x y z
N MET A 1 1.96 29.46 -7.96
CA MET A 1 1.33 28.57 -8.96
C MET A 1 1.64 27.08 -8.69
N ASN A 2 1.77 26.63 -7.43
CA ASN A 2 2.19 25.25 -7.09
C ASN A 2 1.09 24.34 -6.53
N ASN A 3 -0.13 24.85 -6.27
CA ASN A 3 -1.18 24.06 -5.60
C ASN A 3 -2.02 23.18 -6.54
N HIS A 4 -2.06 23.47 -7.85
CA HIS A 4 -2.84 22.68 -8.80
C HIS A 4 -2.15 21.35 -9.16
N GLN A 5 -0.84 21.35 -9.38
CA GLN A 5 -0.08 20.15 -9.74
C GLN A 5 -0.07 19.08 -8.65
N HIS A 6 0.01 19.48 -7.37
CA HIS A 6 0.00 18.52 -6.26
C HIS A 6 -1.35 17.82 -6.09
N ARG A 7 -2.44 18.50 -6.46
CA ARG A 7 -3.81 17.99 -6.36
C ARG A 7 -4.13 17.03 -7.51
N GLU A 8 -3.74 17.38 -8.73
CA GLU A 8 -3.95 16.53 -9.92
C GLU A 8 -3.20 15.20 -9.81
N VAL A 9 -1.95 15.21 -9.31
CA VAL A 9 -1.16 13.98 -9.10
C VAL A 9 -1.77 13.10 -8.00
N SER A 10 -2.33 13.69 -6.95
CA SER A 10 -3.04 12.94 -5.90
C SER A 10 -4.35 12.30 -6.42
N GLU A 11 -5.11 13.05 -7.22
CA GLU A 11 -6.37 12.60 -7.83
C GLU A 11 -6.14 11.48 -8.88
N GLU A 12 -5.11 11.57 -9.72
CA GLU A 12 -4.78 10.52 -10.69
C GLU A 12 -4.29 9.23 -10.03
N ARG A 13 -3.53 9.37 -8.94
CA ARG A 13 -3.02 8.24 -8.16
C ARG A 13 -4.11 7.57 -7.33
N GLY A 14 -5.18 8.27 -6.94
CA GLY A 14 -6.38 7.71 -6.30
C GLY A 14 -7.12 6.73 -7.21
N LYS A 15 -7.20 7.05 -8.51
CA LYS A 15 -7.90 6.23 -9.51
C LYS A 15 -7.36 4.80 -9.64
N ILE A 16 -6.07 4.57 -9.41
CA ILE A 16 -5.51 3.21 -9.47
C ILE A 16 -6.00 2.35 -8.30
N ALA A 17 -6.15 2.94 -7.12
CA ALA A 17 -6.76 2.26 -5.97
C ALA A 17 -8.26 2.02 -6.22
N GLU A 18 -8.96 2.98 -6.85
CA GLU A 18 -10.37 2.80 -7.28
C GLU A 18 -10.51 1.67 -8.29
N VAL A 19 -9.64 1.55 -9.29
CA VAL A 19 -9.67 0.40 -10.23
C VAL A 19 -9.51 -0.93 -9.51
N MET A 20 -8.66 -0.97 -8.47
CA MET A 20 -8.44 -2.17 -7.66
C MET A 20 -9.65 -2.53 -6.80
N ALA A 21 -10.40 -1.53 -6.32
CA ALA A 21 -11.56 -1.71 -5.45
C ALA A 21 -12.90 -1.83 -6.21
N GLY A 22 -12.94 -1.33 -7.45
CA GLY A 22 -14.14 -1.20 -8.29
C GLY A 22 -14.56 0.26 -8.48
N GLU A 23 -15.16 0.58 -9.63
CA GLU A 23 -15.47 1.96 -10.09
C GLU A 23 -16.33 2.83 -9.15
N ASN A 24 -16.93 2.25 -8.10
CA ASN A 24 -17.75 2.96 -7.12
C ASN A 24 -17.30 2.72 -5.67
N ALA A 25 -16.12 2.15 -5.46
CA ALA A 25 -15.64 1.84 -4.13
C ALA A 25 -15.36 3.12 -3.33
N ILE A 26 -15.80 3.14 -2.08
CA ILE A 26 -15.51 4.25 -1.17
C ILE A 26 -14.18 3.94 -0.46
N LEU A 27 -13.15 4.68 -0.85
CA LEU A 27 -11.80 4.55 -0.29
C LEU A 27 -11.52 5.67 0.71
N HIS A 28 -10.95 5.30 1.85
CA HIS A 28 -10.47 6.22 2.87
C HIS A 28 -8.96 6.08 3.01
N GLU A 29 -8.21 7.17 2.87
CA GLU A 29 -6.77 7.15 3.09
C GLU A 29 -6.48 7.05 4.60
N LEU A 30 -5.53 6.17 4.96
CA LEU A 30 -5.09 5.93 6.33
C LEU A 30 -3.59 6.20 6.47
N ASP A 31 -3.17 6.60 7.67
CA ASP A 31 -1.77 6.55 8.05
C ASP A 31 -1.41 5.10 8.42
N PHE A 32 -0.36 4.56 7.79
CA PHE A 32 0.13 3.21 8.11
C PHE A 32 0.61 3.09 9.56
N GLN A 33 0.98 4.19 10.22
CA GLN A 33 1.37 4.19 11.63
C GLN A 33 0.24 3.67 12.54
N ASP A 34 -1.02 3.81 12.14
CA ASP A 34 -2.18 3.34 12.90
C ASP A 34 -2.57 1.88 12.58
N VAL A 35 -1.89 1.26 11.62
CA VAL A 35 -2.20 -0.08 11.11
C VAL A 35 -1.17 -1.09 11.59
N ALA A 36 -1.64 -2.24 12.03
CA ALA A 36 -0.86 -3.46 12.18
C ALA A 36 -1.24 -4.45 11.09
N ILE A 37 -0.24 -5.11 10.49
CA ILE A 37 -0.45 -6.12 9.47
C ILE A 37 0.12 -7.47 9.90
N SER A 38 -0.52 -8.55 9.48
CA SER A 38 -0.08 -9.91 9.77
C SER A 38 1.23 -10.26 9.06
N THR A 39 1.92 -11.31 9.53
CA THR A 39 3.09 -11.86 8.82
C THR A 39 2.74 -12.33 7.40
N ASN A 40 1.50 -12.74 7.13
CA ASN A 40 1.05 -13.10 5.79
C ASN A 40 0.98 -11.90 4.84
N ALA A 41 0.47 -10.76 5.32
CA ALA A 41 0.51 -9.51 4.58
C ALA A 41 1.95 -9.11 4.27
N VAL A 42 2.86 -9.15 5.25
CA VAL A 42 4.28 -8.84 5.06
C VAL A 42 4.92 -9.73 3.99
N ARG A 43 4.63 -11.04 4.00
CA ARG A 43 5.14 -11.97 2.97
C ARG A 43 4.60 -11.63 1.57
N THR A 44 3.35 -11.19 1.49
CA THR A 44 2.71 -10.77 0.23
C THR A 44 3.38 -9.51 -0.31
N LEU A 45 3.56 -8.49 0.55
CA LEU A 45 4.26 -7.25 0.20
C LEU A 45 5.71 -7.53 -0.24
N ARG A 46 6.43 -8.42 0.44
CA ARG A 46 7.78 -8.82 0.01
C ARG A 46 7.82 -9.44 -1.39
N LYS A 47 6.91 -10.37 -1.69
CA LYS A 47 6.83 -10.97 -3.03
C LYS A 47 6.53 -9.91 -4.09
N ALA A 48 5.60 -9.00 -3.80
CA ALA A 48 5.26 -7.91 -4.70
C ALA A 48 6.43 -6.94 -4.92
N ALA A 49 7.09 -6.50 -3.85
CA ALA A 49 8.25 -5.61 -3.94
C ALA A 49 9.38 -6.25 -4.76
N VAL A 50 9.69 -7.53 -4.52
CA VAL A 50 10.69 -8.27 -5.31
C VAL A 50 10.32 -8.28 -6.78
N ALA A 51 9.06 -8.59 -7.13
CA ALA A 51 8.61 -8.62 -8.52
C ALA A 51 8.69 -7.24 -9.18
N VAL A 52 8.31 -6.17 -8.47
CA VAL A 52 8.41 -4.79 -8.95
C VAL A 52 9.87 -4.41 -9.18
N MET A 53 10.74 -4.64 -8.21
CA MET A 53 12.18 -4.33 -8.30
C MET A 53 12.85 -5.07 -9.46
N GLN A 54 12.60 -6.37 -9.60
CA GLN A 54 13.15 -7.19 -10.69
C GLN A 54 12.73 -6.68 -12.08
N ARG A 55 11.50 -6.19 -12.20
CA ARG A 55 10.94 -5.81 -13.50
C ARG A 55 11.20 -4.35 -13.87
N PHE A 56 11.23 -3.45 -12.89
CA PHE A 56 11.18 -2.01 -13.12
C PHE A 56 12.36 -1.24 -12.54
N MET A 57 13.28 -1.88 -11.80
CA MET A 57 14.43 -1.22 -11.20
C MET A 57 15.74 -1.93 -11.60
N PRO A 58 16.29 -1.65 -12.80
CA PRO A 58 17.56 -2.21 -13.23
C PRO A 58 18.69 -1.90 -12.24
N GLY A 59 19.51 -2.90 -11.91
CA GLY A 59 20.60 -2.75 -10.93
C GLY A 59 20.16 -2.84 -9.47
N SER A 60 18.86 -3.01 -9.19
CA SER A 60 18.40 -3.33 -7.84
C SER A 60 18.85 -4.72 -7.39
N ARG A 61 18.89 -4.94 -6.07
CA ARG A 61 19.24 -6.21 -5.42
C ARG A 61 18.06 -6.77 -4.61
N PRO A 62 16.98 -7.22 -5.28
CA PRO A 62 15.75 -7.68 -4.63
C PRO A 62 15.97 -8.83 -3.63
N GLU A 63 17.03 -9.63 -3.80
CA GLU A 63 17.43 -10.70 -2.89
C GLU A 63 17.84 -10.21 -1.50
N THR A 64 18.35 -8.97 -1.41
CA THR A 64 18.76 -8.34 -0.15
C THR A 64 17.62 -7.62 0.57
N LEU A 65 16.44 -7.56 -0.05
CA LEU A 65 15.30 -6.84 0.49
C LEU A 65 14.85 -7.45 1.81
N THR A 66 14.82 -6.64 2.87
CA THR A 66 14.28 -7.05 4.17
C THR A 66 12.76 -6.93 4.21
N ASN A 67 12.12 -7.59 5.19
CA ASN A 67 10.68 -7.46 5.37
C ASN A 67 10.25 -6.01 5.66
N SER A 68 11.01 -5.29 6.49
CA SER A 68 10.71 -3.89 6.82
C SER A 68 10.83 -2.98 5.61
N GLN A 69 11.82 -3.18 4.75
CA GLN A 69 11.95 -2.44 3.50
C GLN A 69 10.85 -2.77 2.50
N ALA A 70 10.45 -4.05 2.42
CA ALA A 70 9.32 -4.45 1.58
C ALA A 70 8.01 -3.81 2.03
N VAL A 71 7.79 -3.68 3.35
CA VAL A 71 6.65 -2.92 3.88
C VAL A 71 6.80 -1.45 3.53
N ALA A 72 7.94 -0.83 3.86
CA ALA A 72 8.22 0.58 3.59
C ALA A 72 7.98 0.96 2.12
N PHE A 73 8.20 0.04 1.19
CA PHE A 73 7.97 0.23 -0.24
C PHE A 73 6.52 0.59 -0.59
N PHE A 74 5.53 0.12 0.17
CA PHE A 74 4.10 0.25 -0.16
C PHE A 74 3.28 1.10 0.82
N ILE A 75 3.89 1.65 1.87
CA ILE A 75 3.15 2.34 2.96
C ILE A 75 2.99 3.84 2.74
N ASP A 76 3.55 4.39 1.67
CA ASP A 76 3.39 5.80 1.34
C ASP A 76 1.92 6.15 1.06
N ARG A 77 1.13 5.17 0.58
CA ARG A 77 -0.29 5.33 0.28
C ARG A 77 -1.07 4.10 0.69
N VAL A 78 -1.89 4.24 1.71
CA VAL A 78 -2.71 3.15 2.28
C VAL A 78 -4.16 3.56 2.25
N PHE A 79 -4.98 2.76 1.58
CA PHE A 79 -6.42 2.98 1.49
C PHE A 79 -7.15 1.88 2.23
N TRP A 80 -8.13 2.25 3.04
CA TRP A 80 -9.14 1.35 3.53
C TRP A 80 -10.35 1.37 2.59
N ASP A 81 -10.73 0.20 2.11
CA ASP A 81 -11.92 0.01 1.31
C ASP A 81 -13.12 -0.24 2.23
N GLN A 82 -14.11 0.65 2.16
CA GLN A 82 -15.30 0.57 3.00
C GLN A 82 -16.15 -0.67 2.70
N ASP A 83 -16.16 -1.18 1.48
CA ASP A 83 -17.05 -2.26 1.08
C ASP A 83 -16.44 -3.62 1.46
N THR A 84 -15.18 -3.85 1.09
CA THR A 84 -14.49 -5.11 1.40
C THR A 84 -13.91 -5.15 2.81
N LYS A 85 -13.80 -3.99 3.48
CA LYS A 85 -13.06 -3.80 4.73
C LYS A 85 -11.58 -4.17 4.62
N GLY A 86 -11.06 -4.32 3.39
CA GLY A 86 -9.65 -4.57 3.12
C GLY A 86 -8.81 -3.30 3.15
N LEU A 87 -7.50 -3.47 3.11
CA LEU A 87 -6.59 -2.39 2.77
C LEU A 87 -6.08 -2.54 1.34
N ILE A 88 -5.68 -1.43 0.75
CA ILE A 88 -4.94 -1.35 -0.50
C ILE A 88 -3.69 -0.54 -0.22
N LEU A 89 -2.53 -1.17 -0.32
CA LEU A 89 -1.24 -0.53 -0.11
C LEU A 89 -0.58 -0.30 -1.46
N CYS A 90 -0.18 0.93 -1.75
CA CYS A 90 0.34 1.32 -3.05
C CYS A 90 1.78 1.83 -2.96
N ALA A 91 2.59 1.46 -3.94
CA ALA A 91 3.93 1.96 -4.17
C ALA A 91 3.98 2.71 -5.50
N ASP A 92 4.63 3.88 -5.52
CA ASP A 92 4.90 4.61 -6.76
C ASP A 92 6.35 4.36 -7.18
N VAL A 93 6.55 3.81 -8.38
CA VAL A 93 7.88 3.54 -8.95
C VAL A 93 7.94 4.17 -10.34
N ALA A 94 8.80 5.17 -10.49
CA ALA A 94 8.84 6.04 -11.66
C ALA A 94 7.44 6.63 -11.95
N GLU A 95 6.87 6.33 -13.11
CA GLU A 95 5.55 6.84 -13.56
C GLU A 95 4.43 5.81 -13.37
N ARG A 96 4.63 4.79 -12.52
CA ARG A 96 3.68 3.70 -12.32
C ARG A 96 3.35 3.50 -10.84
N SER A 97 2.08 3.27 -10.56
CA SER A 97 1.64 2.84 -9.23
C SER A 97 1.36 1.35 -9.21
N PHE A 98 1.80 0.68 -8.15
CA PHE A 98 1.58 -0.74 -7.89
C PHE A 98 0.82 -0.87 -6.58
N CYS A 99 -0.42 -1.34 -6.65
CA CYS A 99 -1.29 -1.48 -5.49
C CYS A 99 -1.51 -2.96 -5.15
N ILE A 100 -1.45 -3.28 -3.86
CA ILE A 100 -1.59 -4.63 -3.33
C ILE A 100 -2.77 -4.66 -2.35
N PRO A 101 -3.80 -5.47 -2.61
CA PRO A 101 -4.91 -5.64 -1.68
C PRO A 101 -4.48 -6.54 -0.52
N ILE A 102 -4.80 -6.11 0.69
CA ILE A 102 -4.61 -6.86 1.93
C ILE A 102 -6.01 -7.15 2.50
N PRO A 103 -6.46 -8.42 2.50
CA PRO A 103 -7.76 -8.81 3.03
C PRO A 103 -7.94 -8.41 4.49
N ARG A 104 -9.21 -8.23 4.91
CA ARG A 104 -9.57 -7.82 6.28
C ARG A 104 -8.89 -8.63 7.37
N ASP A 105 -8.74 -9.93 7.20
CA ASP A 105 -8.15 -10.86 8.20
C ASP A 105 -6.63 -10.70 8.36
N HIS A 106 -6.00 -9.80 7.61
CA HIS A 106 -4.56 -9.62 7.59
C HIS A 106 -4.11 -8.25 8.07
N TRP A 107 -5.02 -7.44 8.62
CA TRP A 107 -4.70 -6.15 9.21
C TRP A 107 -5.66 -5.79 10.35
N HIS A 108 -5.21 -4.90 11.25
CA HIS A 108 -6.00 -4.34 12.35
C HIS A 108 -5.57 -2.90 12.62
N MET A 109 -6.44 -2.07 13.19
CA MET A 109 -5.96 -0.83 13.79
C MET A 109 -5.21 -1.15 15.07
N LYS A 110 -4.11 -0.45 15.33
CA LYS A 110 -3.33 -0.62 16.56
C LYS A 110 -4.13 -0.25 17.81
N ALA A 111 -5.07 0.68 17.69
CA ALA A 111 -5.99 1.03 18.78
C ALA A 111 -6.84 -0.17 19.25
N ASP A 112 -7.11 -1.13 18.37
CA ASP A 112 -7.88 -2.34 18.69
C ASP A 112 -7.01 -3.47 19.27
N LEU A 113 -5.68 -3.35 19.13
CA LEU A 113 -4.72 -4.28 19.70
C LEU A 113 -4.43 -3.81 21.13
N GLY A 114 -5.18 -4.34 22.09
CA GLY A 114 -4.95 -4.08 23.51
C GLY A 114 -3.45 -4.16 23.85
N THR A 115 -2.91 -3.07 24.40
CA THR A 115 -1.53 -3.03 24.87
C THR A 115 -1.41 -3.95 26.08
N ILE A 116 -0.71 -5.08 25.92
CA ILE A 116 -0.17 -5.79 27.08
C ILE A 116 1.03 -4.96 27.54
N GLN A 117 0.83 -4.20 28.63
CA GLN A 117 1.90 -3.54 29.38
C GLN A 117 2.62 -4.55 30.27
#